data_AF-A0A7C5APT7-F1
#
_entry.id   AF-A0A7C5APT7-F1
#
_cell.length_a   1.000
_cell.length_b   1.000
_cell.length_c   1.000
_cell.angle_alpha   90.00
_cell.angle_beta   90.00
_cell.angle_gamma   90.00
#
_symmetry.space_group_name_H-M   'P 1'
#
loop_
_entity.id
_entity.type
_entity.pdbx_description
1 polymer ?
#
loop_
_entity_poly.entity_id
_entity_poly.type
_entity_poly.pdbx_seq_one_letter_code
_entity_poly.pdbx_strand_id
1 'polypeptide(L)'
;MARQVLIATLGTEPQVITRALDVLREKGYAIEKVIVVHTVAEEVRQALGALAQEFSAPGACEYHPVAVVGEEGLVPDIATEADLAALLRTLYRVVLAEKRAGQLVHLCIAGGRKPMAVCGMVVAQLLFDEDDRVWHLLSQGWRPGEERVMHVQPTDRVWLVPVPVLRWSYVSPVLTELALRQDPWEAIQVQRAIRQEEEWRRKKEFVEHYLTPAERKVARLVCLGLDNAAIGRRLGKSEKTVANQLTAIYAKLHEWRGYRTDVPVSRAVLVAELAGYFASSEAD
;
A
#
# COMPACT_ATOMS: atom_id res chain seq x y z
N MET A 1 -21.33 0.75 -16.71
CA MET A 1 -20.76 0.72 -15.35
C MET A 1 -19.61 -0.26 -15.33
N ALA A 2 -18.53 0.02 -14.61
CA ALA A 2 -17.46 -0.96 -14.44
C ALA A 2 -18.02 -2.17 -13.66
N ARG A 3 -17.70 -3.37 -14.13
CA ARG A 3 -18.05 -4.62 -13.43
C ARG A 3 -17.25 -4.68 -12.13
N GLN A 4 -17.86 -5.14 -11.05
CA GLN A 4 -17.27 -5.08 -9.70
C GLN A 4 -17.11 -6.47 -9.11
N VAL A 5 -15.99 -6.69 -8.44
CA VAL A 5 -15.63 -7.96 -7.83
C VAL A 5 -15.41 -7.80 -6.33
N LEU A 6 -15.97 -8.73 -5.55
CA LEU A 6 -15.62 -8.92 -4.15
C LEU A 6 -14.52 -9.98 -4.06
N ILE A 7 -13.33 -9.59 -3.60
CA ILE A 7 -12.26 -10.52 -3.24
C ILE A 7 -12.25 -10.61 -1.72
N ALA A 8 -12.24 -11.81 -1.15
CA ALA A 8 -12.23 -11.99 0.30
C ALA A 8 -11.27 -13.10 0.74
N THR A 9 -10.63 -12.91 1.88
CA THR A 9 -9.87 -13.97 2.56
C THR A 9 -10.81 -14.82 3.42
N LEU A 10 -10.64 -16.14 3.38
CA LEU A 10 -11.50 -17.08 4.11
C LEU A 10 -10.78 -17.72 5.29
N GLY A 11 -11.50 -17.80 6.42
CA GLY A 11 -11.16 -18.63 7.58
C GLY A 11 -12.25 -19.67 7.84
N THR A 12 -12.56 -19.91 9.11
CA THR A 12 -13.60 -20.88 9.50
C THR A 12 -15.03 -20.31 9.43
N GLU A 13 -15.16 -19.03 9.11
CA GLU A 13 -16.42 -18.27 9.16
C GLU A 13 -16.82 -17.80 7.75
N PRO A 14 -17.54 -18.63 6.99
CA PRO A 14 -17.94 -18.29 5.63
C PRO A 14 -18.94 -17.14 5.58
N GLN A 15 -19.77 -16.98 6.60
CA GLN A 15 -20.80 -15.94 6.66
C GLN A 15 -20.25 -14.51 6.58
N VAL A 16 -18.96 -14.31 6.92
CA VAL A 16 -18.30 -13.01 6.76
C VAL A 16 -18.34 -12.54 5.30
N ILE A 17 -18.25 -13.47 4.34
CA ILE A 17 -18.20 -13.17 2.91
C ILE A 17 -19.59 -12.82 2.37
N THR A 18 -20.58 -13.65 2.67
CA THR A 18 -21.97 -13.44 2.26
C THR A 18 -22.56 -12.19 2.90
N ARG A 19 -22.28 -11.91 4.18
CA ARG A 19 -22.74 -10.67 4.84
C ARG A 19 -22.05 -9.43 4.29
N ALA A 20 -20.75 -9.52 3.95
CA ALA A 20 -20.07 -8.43 3.26
C ALA A 20 -20.70 -8.16 1.88
N LEU A 21 -21.04 -9.21 1.13
CA LEU A 21 -21.73 -9.11 -0.15
C LEU A 21 -23.12 -8.47 0.00
N ASP A 22 -23.92 -8.88 0.98
CA ASP A 22 -25.24 -8.33 1.26
C ASP A 22 -25.16 -6.81 1.50
N VAL A 23 -24.25 -6.39 2.41
CA VAL A 23 -24.05 -4.97 2.74
C VAL A 23 -23.51 -4.17 1.55
N LEU A 24 -22.65 -4.74 0.71
CA LEU A 24 -22.20 -4.09 -0.52
C LEU A 24 -23.34 -3.86 -1.50
N ARG A 25 -24.21 -4.86 -1.69
CA ARG A 25 -25.37 -4.77 -2.58
C ARG A 25 -26.39 -3.77 -2.08
N GLU A 26 -26.65 -3.74 -0.77
CA GLU A 26 -27.52 -2.75 -0.14
C GLU A 26 -27.01 -1.32 -0.36
N LYS A 27 -25.68 -1.13 -0.35
CA LYS A 27 -25.03 0.15 -0.69
C LYS A 27 -25.08 0.50 -2.19
N GLY A 28 -25.62 -0.37 -3.04
CA GLY A 28 -25.76 -0.15 -4.48
C GLY A 28 -24.56 -0.59 -5.31
N TYR A 29 -23.60 -1.34 -4.75
CA TYR A 29 -22.49 -1.90 -5.52
C TYR A 29 -22.94 -3.12 -6.32
N ALA A 30 -22.69 -3.10 -7.64
CA ALA A 30 -23.07 -4.18 -8.56
C ALA A 30 -22.00 -5.28 -8.56
N ILE A 31 -21.94 -6.06 -7.49
CA ILE A 31 -20.99 -7.18 -7.35
C ILE A 31 -21.47 -8.37 -8.17
N GLU A 32 -20.75 -8.66 -9.26
CA GLU A 32 -21.07 -9.74 -10.20
C GLU A 32 -20.24 -11.00 -9.96
N LYS A 33 -19.12 -10.86 -9.25
CA LYS A 33 -18.18 -11.95 -8.98
C LYS A 33 -17.66 -11.87 -7.55
N VAL A 34 -17.53 -13.03 -6.92
CA VAL A 34 -16.94 -13.25 -5.60
C VAL A 34 -15.77 -14.22 -5.75
N ILE A 35 -14.57 -13.75 -5.39
CA ILE A 35 -13.36 -14.57 -5.36
C ILE A 35 -12.94 -14.77 -3.91
N VAL A 36 -12.76 -16.02 -3.51
CA VAL A 36 -12.46 -16.38 -2.12
C VAL A 36 -11.09 -17.03 -2.03
N VAL A 37 -10.13 -16.34 -1.42
CA VAL A 37 -8.76 -16.83 -1.21
C VAL A 37 -8.68 -17.59 0.11
N HIS A 38 -8.26 -18.85 0.05
CA HIS A 38 -8.35 -19.77 1.19
C HIS A 38 -7.14 -20.70 1.34
N THR A 39 -6.91 -21.20 2.55
CA THR A 39 -6.04 -22.36 2.81
C THR A 39 -6.86 -23.67 2.75
N VAL A 40 -6.22 -24.84 2.89
CA VAL A 40 -6.90 -26.14 2.73
C VAL A 40 -7.11 -26.95 4.01
N ALA A 41 -7.00 -26.30 5.19
CA ALA A 41 -7.42 -26.87 6.47
C ALA A 41 -8.87 -27.42 6.40
N GLU A 42 -9.16 -28.47 7.17
CA GLU A 42 -10.46 -29.16 7.14
C GLU A 42 -11.62 -28.22 7.46
N GLU A 43 -11.46 -27.37 8.47
CA GLU A 43 -12.47 -26.41 8.90
C GLU A 43 -12.75 -25.35 7.81
N VAL A 44 -11.71 -24.97 7.05
CA VAL A 44 -11.85 -24.05 5.92
C VAL A 44 -12.52 -24.75 4.73
N ARG A 45 -12.26 -26.04 4.51
CA ARG A 45 -12.97 -26.84 3.49
C ARG A 45 -14.47 -26.93 3.79
N GLN A 46 -14.86 -27.08 5.05
CA GLN A 46 -16.27 -27.03 5.44
C GLN A 46 -16.88 -25.65 5.17
N ALA A 47 -16.16 -24.56 5.46
CA ALA A 47 -16.60 -23.21 5.16
C ALA A 47 -16.79 -22.98 3.65
N LEU A 48 -15.88 -23.51 2.81
CA LEU A 48 -16.02 -23.48 1.35
C LEU A 48 -17.26 -24.24 0.86
N GLY A 49 -17.56 -25.39 1.48
CA GLY A 49 -18.76 -26.18 1.17
C GLY A 49 -20.04 -25.39 1.43
N ALA A 50 -20.11 -24.66 2.55
CA ALA A 50 -21.25 -23.77 2.85
C ALA A 50 -21.37 -22.64 1.83
N LEU A 51 -20.27 -21.97 1.47
CA LEU A 51 -20.29 -20.92 0.43
C LEU A 51 -20.73 -21.47 -0.93
N ALA A 52 -20.24 -22.64 -1.32
CA ALA A 52 -20.59 -23.26 -2.59
C ALA A 52 -22.10 -23.54 -2.70
N GLN A 53 -22.76 -23.90 -1.58
CA GLN A 53 -24.21 -24.05 -1.53
C GLN A 53 -24.92 -22.70 -1.76
N GLU A 54 -24.50 -21.64 -1.07
CA GLU A 54 -25.08 -20.30 -1.22
C GLU A 54 -24.95 -19.77 -2.66
N PHE A 55 -23.78 -19.95 -3.27
CA PHE A 55 -23.52 -19.47 -4.64
C PHE A 55 -24.02 -20.41 -5.74
N SER A 56 -24.62 -21.56 -5.40
CA SER A 56 -25.28 -22.44 -6.37
C SER A 56 -26.72 -22.02 -6.68
N ALA A 57 -27.29 -21.12 -5.87
CA ALA A 57 -28.67 -20.67 -6.02
C ALA A 57 -28.89 -19.87 -7.33
N PRO A 58 -30.06 -19.99 -7.98
CA PRO A 58 -30.39 -19.19 -9.15
C PRO A 58 -30.30 -17.68 -8.88
N GLY A 59 -29.53 -16.96 -9.70
CA GLY A 59 -29.32 -15.50 -9.53
C GLY A 59 -28.18 -15.12 -8.59
N ALA A 60 -27.45 -16.10 -8.04
CA ALA A 60 -26.19 -15.83 -7.35
C ALA A 60 -25.12 -15.25 -8.30
N CYS A 61 -24.16 -14.51 -7.74
CA CYS A 61 -23.01 -14.02 -8.49
C CYS A 61 -22.01 -15.15 -8.78
N GLU A 62 -21.12 -14.94 -9.76
CA GLU A 62 -20.06 -15.88 -10.07
C GLU A 62 -19.18 -16.13 -8.84
N TYR A 63 -18.92 -17.40 -8.51
CA TYR A 63 -18.14 -17.78 -7.32
C TYR A 63 -16.87 -18.53 -7.71
N HIS A 64 -15.73 -18.03 -7.23
CA HIS A 64 -14.40 -18.54 -7.57
C HIS A 64 -13.56 -18.77 -6.30
N PRO A 65 -13.51 -19.99 -5.77
CA PRO A 65 -12.56 -20.33 -4.70
C PRO A 65 -11.14 -20.45 -5.29
N VAL A 66 -10.18 -19.80 -4.64
CA VAL A 66 -8.76 -19.82 -5.02
C VAL A 66 -7.93 -20.28 -3.83
N ALA A 67 -7.35 -21.48 -3.94
CA ALA A 67 -6.46 -22.01 -2.91
C ALA A 67 -5.12 -21.29 -2.94
N VAL A 68 -4.53 -21.07 -1.76
CA VAL A 68 -3.14 -20.65 -1.63
C VAL A 68 -2.23 -21.83 -2.00
N VAL A 69 -1.33 -21.58 -2.96
CA VAL A 69 -0.37 -22.57 -3.46
C VAL A 69 1.04 -22.09 -3.15
N GLY A 70 1.75 -22.85 -2.31
CA GLY A 70 3.17 -22.72 -2.03
C GLY A 70 4.02 -23.59 -2.97
N GLU A 71 5.32 -23.67 -2.69
CA GLU A 71 6.26 -24.48 -3.50
C GLU A 71 5.98 -25.98 -3.37
N GLU A 72 5.56 -26.42 -2.18
CA GLU A 72 5.24 -27.81 -1.87
C GLU A 72 3.77 -28.18 -2.19
N GLY A 73 3.00 -27.26 -2.78
CA GLY A 73 1.61 -27.47 -3.15
C GLY A 73 0.61 -26.65 -2.33
N LEU A 74 -0.57 -27.23 -2.06
CA LEU A 74 -1.66 -26.53 -1.37
C LEU A 74 -1.27 -26.23 0.08
N VAL A 75 -1.46 -24.98 0.51
CA VAL A 75 -1.09 -24.54 1.86
C VAL A 75 -2.22 -24.89 2.85
N PRO A 76 -1.98 -25.75 3.86
CA PRO A 76 -3.01 -26.14 4.83
C PRO A 76 -3.33 -25.02 5.82
N ASP A 77 -2.31 -24.33 6.32
CA ASP A 77 -2.42 -23.14 7.18
C ASP A 77 -1.18 -22.25 7.00
N ILE A 78 -1.26 -20.99 7.40
CA ILE A 78 -0.19 -19.99 7.24
C ILE A 78 0.79 -20.05 8.43
N ALA A 79 1.64 -21.07 8.51
CA ALA A 79 2.49 -21.30 9.69
C ALA A 79 3.92 -20.74 9.55
N THR A 80 4.40 -20.60 8.32
CA THR A 80 5.80 -20.25 8.02
C THR A 80 5.91 -18.99 7.18
N GLU A 81 7.14 -18.49 7.02
CA GLU A 81 7.46 -17.40 6.09
C GLU A 81 7.15 -17.80 4.64
N ALA A 82 7.40 -19.05 4.25
CA ALA A 82 7.08 -19.57 2.93
C ALA A 82 5.56 -19.55 2.67
N ASP A 83 4.75 -19.91 3.66
CA ASP A 83 3.28 -19.86 3.55
C ASP A 83 2.79 -18.42 3.41
N LEU A 84 3.38 -17.48 4.17
CA LEU A 84 3.06 -16.06 4.09
C LEU A 84 3.40 -15.49 2.71
N ALA A 85 4.56 -15.87 2.16
CA ALA A 85 4.97 -15.46 0.81
C ALA A 85 4.04 -16.06 -0.26
N ALA A 86 3.64 -17.32 -0.12
CA ALA A 86 2.68 -17.98 -1.01
C ALA A 86 1.31 -17.28 -1.00
N LEU A 87 0.82 -16.92 0.19
CA LEU A 87 -0.41 -16.15 0.36
C LEU A 87 -0.32 -14.76 -0.29
N LEU A 88 0.78 -14.04 -0.06
CA LEU A 88 0.98 -12.71 -0.65
C LEU A 88 1.02 -12.78 -2.18
N ARG A 89 1.74 -13.76 -2.76
CA ARG A 89 1.74 -14.02 -4.21
C ARG A 89 0.35 -14.36 -4.74
N THR A 90 -0.39 -15.20 -4.04
CA THR A 90 -1.75 -15.60 -4.43
C THR A 90 -2.68 -14.39 -4.47
N LEU A 91 -2.74 -13.61 -3.39
CA LEU A 91 -3.56 -12.40 -3.32
C LEU A 91 -3.17 -11.37 -4.39
N TYR A 92 -1.88 -11.14 -4.58
CA TYR A 92 -1.38 -10.21 -5.59
C TYR A 92 -1.81 -10.62 -7.00
N ARG A 93 -1.67 -11.90 -7.36
CA ARG A 93 -2.07 -12.41 -8.68
C ARG A 93 -3.57 -12.31 -8.91
N VAL A 94 -4.37 -12.66 -7.90
CA VAL A 94 -5.84 -12.56 -7.96
C VAL A 94 -6.25 -11.10 -8.19
N VAL A 95 -5.79 -10.17 -7.35
CA VAL A 95 -6.13 -8.76 -7.49
C VAL A 95 -5.64 -8.22 -8.83
N LEU A 96 -4.39 -8.51 -9.23
CA LEU A 96 -3.83 -8.04 -10.48
C LEU A 96 -4.61 -8.55 -11.71
N ALA A 97 -5.07 -9.80 -11.70
CA ALA A 97 -5.89 -10.36 -12.77
C ALA A 97 -7.20 -9.57 -12.94
N GLU A 98 -7.86 -9.24 -11.82
CA GLU A 98 -9.10 -8.47 -11.83
C GLU A 98 -8.90 -7.02 -12.26
N LYS A 99 -7.82 -6.38 -11.80
CA LYS A 99 -7.41 -5.05 -12.26
C LYS A 99 -7.17 -5.03 -13.77
N ARG A 100 -6.46 -6.05 -14.31
CA ARG A 100 -6.22 -6.20 -15.76
C ARG A 100 -7.50 -6.44 -16.56
N ALA A 101 -8.50 -7.07 -15.95
CA ALA A 101 -9.83 -7.26 -16.53
C ALA A 101 -10.73 -6.00 -16.41
N GLY A 102 -10.17 -4.86 -15.95
CA GLY A 102 -10.90 -3.60 -15.81
C GLY A 102 -11.98 -3.63 -14.72
N GLN A 103 -11.87 -4.54 -13.75
CA GLN A 103 -12.81 -4.65 -12.65
C GLN A 103 -12.46 -3.66 -11.54
N LEU A 104 -13.49 -3.12 -10.89
CA LEU A 104 -13.36 -2.40 -9.62
C LEU A 104 -13.33 -3.42 -8.48
N VAL A 105 -12.28 -3.38 -7.67
CA VAL A 105 -12.02 -4.37 -6.62
C VAL A 105 -12.54 -3.89 -5.26
N HIS A 106 -13.38 -4.72 -4.64
CA HIS A 106 -13.74 -4.65 -3.23
C HIS A 106 -13.01 -5.77 -2.49
N LEU A 107 -11.99 -5.46 -1.69
CA LEU A 107 -11.24 -6.46 -0.93
C LEU A 107 -11.72 -6.52 0.53
N CYS A 108 -12.32 -7.62 0.95
CA CYS A 108 -12.69 -7.86 2.35
C CYS A 108 -11.59 -8.63 3.08
N ILE A 109 -11.00 -7.99 4.10
CA ILE A 109 -9.91 -8.54 4.93
C ILE A 109 -10.39 -8.97 6.33
N ALA A 110 -11.68 -9.25 6.47
CA ALA A 110 -12.29 -9.60 7.77
C ALA A 110 -12.19 -11.09 8.11
N GLY A 111 -12.09 -11.96 7.10
CA GLY A 111 -12.00 -13.41 7.28
C GLY A 111 -10.57 -13.93 7.21
N GLY A 112 -10.36 -15.14 7.75
CA GLY A 112 -9.07 -15.83 7.72
C GLY A 112 -8.18 -15.54 8.92
N ARG A 113 -6.95 -16.05 8.86
CA ARG A 113 -5.95 -15.78 9.91
C ARG A 113 -5.46 -14.33 9.79
N LYS A 114 -5.05 -13.72 10.90
CA LYS A 114 -4.53 -12.33 10.94
C LYS A 114 -3.49 -12.01 9.84
N PRO A 115 -2.53 -12.90 9.50
CA PRO A 115 -1.60 -12.62 8.41
C PRO A 115 -2.26 -12.40 7.04
N MET A 116 -3.44 -12.99 6.79
CA MET A 116 -4.20 -12.79 5.55
C MET A 116 -4.69 -11.35 5.40
N ALA A 117 -5.15 -10.73 6.48
CA ALA A 117 -5.52 -9.32 6.48
C ALA A 117 -4.30 -8.42 6.21
N VAL A 118 -3.14 -8.76 6.79
CA VAL A 118 -1.87 -8.04 6.56
C VAL A 118 -1.46 -8.13 5.09
N CYS A 119 -1.43 -9.33 4.49
CA CYS A 119 -1.13 -9.51 3.08
C CYS A 119 -2.15 -8.79 2.18
N GLY A 120 -3.44 -8.84 2.51
CA GLY A 120 -4.48 -8.10 1.80
C GLY A 120 -4.22 -6.59 1.79
N MET A 121 -3.80 -6.03 2.93
CA MET A 121 -3.44 -4.62 3.02
C MET A 121 -2.21 -4.27 2.18
N VAL A 122 -1.17 -5.11 2.20
CA VAL A 122 0.02 -4.91 1.36
C VAL A 122 -0.35 -4.91 -0.13
N VAL A 123 -1.16 -5.87 -0.57
CA VAL A 123 -1.61 -5.94 -1.98
C VAL A 123 -2.43 -4.72 -2.36
N ALA A 124 -3.34 -4.27 -1.48
CA ALA A 124 -4.11 -3.05 -1.73
C ALA A 124 -3.21 -1.81 -1.88
N GLN A 125 -2.19 -1.64 -1.04
CA GLN A 125 -1.24 -0.52 -1.15
C GLN A 125 -0.41 -0.55 -2.45
N LEU A 126 -0.22 -1.74 -3.03
CA LEU A 126 0.53 -1.92 -4.28
C LEU A 126 -0.31 -1.71 -5.53
N LEU A 127 -1.57 -2.19 -5.52
CA LEU A 127 -2.36 -2.35 -6.75
C LEU A 127 -3.63 -1.50 -6.83
N PHE A 128 -4.10 -0.92 -5.73
CA PHE A 128 -5.39 -0.20 -5.73
C PHE A 128 -5.27 1.18 -6.37
N ASP A 129 -6.26 1.51 -7.19
CA ASP A 129 -6.47 2.85 -7.70
C ASP A 129 -7.54 3.61 -6.88
N GLU A 130 -8.06 4.70 -7.45
CA GLU A 130 -8.96 5.61 -6.76
C GLU A 130 -10.31 4.99 -6.36
N ASP A 131 -10.78 4.04 -7.15
CA ASP A 131 -12.13 3.48 -7.03
C ASP A 131 -12.16 2.17 -6.25
N ASP A 132 -11.03 1.47 -6.13
CA ASP A 132 -10.90 0.25 -5.33
C ASP A 132 -11.04 0.51 -3.82
N ARG A 133 -11.57 -0.47 -3.09
CA ARG A 133 -11.89 -0.33 -1.66
C ARG A 133 -11.49 -1.55 -0.84
N VAL A 134 -10.81 -1.32 0.28
CA VAL A 134 -10.60 -2.33 1.31
C VAL A 134 -11.69 -2.22 2.36
N TRP A 135 -12.23 -3.35 2.78
CA TRP A 135 -13.33 -3.46 3.71
C TRP A 135 -12.97 -4.34 4.90
N HIS A 136 -13.44 -3.94 6.07
CA HIS A 136 -13.47 -4.79 7.25
C HIS A 136 -14.92 -4.88 7.77
N LEU A 137 -15.35 -6.10 8.11
CA LEU A 137 -16.70 -6.36 8.59
C LEU A 137 -16.70 -6.31 10.12
N LEU A 138 -17.52 -5.43 10.68
CA LEU A 138 -17.79 -5.39 12.11
C LEU A 138 -19.18 -5.98 12.36
N SER A 139 -19.27 -6.95 13.26
CA SER A 139 -20.55 -7.50 13.72
C SER A 139 -20.63 -7.36 15.24
N GLN A 140 -21.70 -6.72 15.74
CA GLN A 140 -21.99 -6.73 17.17
C GLN A 140 -22.63 -8.06 17.57
N GLY A 141 -22.34 -8.51 18.80
CA GLY A 141 -22.97 -9.68 19.40
C GLY A 141 -22.44 -11.03 18.91
N TRP A 142 -21.66 -11.06 17.84
CA TRP A 142 -21.11 -12.29 17.28
C TRP A 142 -20.06 -12.92 18.20
N ARG A 143 -20.18 -14.23 18.44
CA ARG A 143 -19.17 -15.04 19.14
C ARG A 143 -18.74 -16.24 18.30
N PRO A 144 -17.46 -16.66 18.38
CA PRO A 144 -17.01 -17.91 17.77
C PRO A 144 -17.85 -19.10 18.27
N GLY A 145 -18.42 -19.87 17.34
CA GLY A 145 -19.22 -21.07 17.64
C GLY A 145 -20.74 -20.85 17.74
N GLU A 146 -21.23 -19.62 17.60
CA GLU A 146 -22.66 -19.36 17.40
C GLU A 146 -23.16 -19.88 16.05
N GLU A 147 -24.48 -19.99 15.92
CA GLU A 147 -25.13 -20.47 14.70
C GLU A 147 -24.67 -19.69 13.46
N ARG A 148 -24.33 -20.43 12.40
CA ARG A 148 -23.81 -19.87 11.15
C ARG A 148 -24.95 -19.27 10.33
N VAL A 149 -25.36 -18.06 10.70
CA VAL A 149 -26.32 -17.28 9.91
C VAL A 149 -25.58 -16.67 8.71
N MET A 150 -25.82 -17.23 7.52
CA MET A 150 -25.09 -16.88 6.30
C MET A 150 -25.39 -15.46 5.80
N HIS A 151 -26.63 -14.98 5.94
CA HIS A 151 -27.06 -13.70 5.39
C HIS A 151 -27.45 -12.69 6.47
N VAL A 152 -27.33 -11.40 6.16
CA VAL A 152 -27.72 -10.32 7.10
C VAL A 152 -29.23 -10.37 7.36
N GLN A 153 -29.62 -10.40 8.63
CA GLN A 153 -31.00 -10.27 9.05
C GLN A 153 -31.35 -8.82 9.39
N PRO A 154 -32.61 -8.38 9.32
CA PRO A 154 -33.01 -7.00 9.63
C PRO A 154 -32.64 -6.53 11.06
N THR A 155 -32.51 -7.47 12.00
CA THR A 155 -32.12 -7.19 13.39
C THR A 155 -30.62 -7.14 13.60
N ASP A 156 -29.83 -7.54 12.60
CA ASP A 156 -28.39 -7.63 12.72
C ASP A 156 -27.74 -6.26 12.77
N ARG A 157 -26.71 -6.16 13.60
CA ARG A 157 -25.87 -4.98 13.73
C ARG A 157 -24.53 -5.23 13.06
N VAL A 158 -24.51 -5.02 11.74
CA VAL A 158 -23.36 -5.27 10.86
C VAL A 158 -22.96 -4.00 10.15
N TRP A 159 -21.66 -3.74 10.10
CA TRP A 159 -21.10 -2.62 9.36
C TRP A 159 -19.94 -3.09 8.52
N LEU A 160 -19.99 -2.75 7.24
CA LEU A 160 -18.84 -2.84 6.36
C LEU A 160 -18.10 -1.50 6.39
N VAL A 161 -16.96 -1.48 7.06
CA VAL A 161 -16.17 -0.27 7.31
C VAL A 161 -15.07 -0.16 6.26
N PRO A 162 -14.94 0.97 5.56
CA PRO A 162 -13.85 1.17 4.62
C PRO A 162 -12.54 1.33 5.41
N VAL A 163 -11.52 0.57 5.03
CA VAL A 163 -10.17 0.69 5.60
C VAL A 163 -9.36 1.65 4.72
N PRO A 164 -8.79 2.74 5.28
CA PRO A 164 -7.97 3.68 4.52
C PRO A 164 -6.74 2.99 3.91
N VAL A 165 -6.55 3.19 2.60
CA VAL A 165 -5.36 2.71 1.88
C VAL A 165 -4.45 3.91 1.61
N LEU A 166 -3.23 3.89 2.16
CA LEU A 166 -2.21 4.86 1.80
C LEU A 166 -1.70 4.54 0.39
N ARG A 167 -2.11 5.36 -0.58
CA ARG A 167 -1.70 5.25 -1.97
C ARG A 167 -0.39 5.99 -2.16
N TRP A 168 0.62 5.30 -2.66
CA TRP A 168 1.96 5.86 -2.81
C TRP A 168 2.18 6.61 -4.12
N SER A 169 1.22 6.61 -5.06
CA SER A 169 1.24 7.43 -6.27
C SER A 169 -0.17 7.74 -6.80
N TYR A 170 -0.44 8.99 -7.17
CA TYR A 170 -1.75 9.42 -7.69
C TYR A 170 -1.92 9.22 -9.20
N VAL A 171 -0.84 8.96 -9.94
CA VAL A 171 -0.84 8.66 -11.38
C VAL A 171 0.41 7.85 -11.62
N SER A 172 0.37 6.66 -12.22
CA SER A 172 1.63 5.92 -12.36
C SER A 172 1.77 5.01 -13.58
N PRO A 173 2.80 5.27 -14.43
CA PRO A 173 3.45 4.27 -15.28
C PRO A 173 3.89 3.02 -14.49
N VAL A 174 4.02 3.13 -13.17
CA VAL A 174 4.33 2.04 -12.25
C VAL A 174 3.23 0.98 -12.24
N LEU A 175 1.94 1.32 -12.41
CA LEU A 175 0.91 0.28 -12.56
C LEU A 175 1.15 -0.56 -13.82
N THR A 176 1.61 0.03 -14.93
CA THR A 176 1.98 -0.71 -16.14
C THR A 176 3.19 -1.61 -15.89
N GLU A 177 4.21 -1.12 -15.18
CA GLU A 177 5.44 -1.88 -14.92
C GLU A 177 5.28 -2.96 -13.83
N LEU A 178 4.46 -2.69 -12.81
CA LEU A 178 4.04 -3.65 -11.79
C LEU A 178 3.10 -4.68 -12.38
N ALA A 179 2.21 -4.25 -13.28
CA ALA A 179 1.34 -5.16 -13.98
C ALA A 179 2.12 -6.17 -14.81
N LEU A 180 3.35 -5.91 -15.28
CA LEU A 180 4.15 -6.91 -15.98
C LEU A 180 4.72 -8.02 -15.06
N ARG A 181 4.68 -7.83 -13.74
CA ARG A 181 5.33 -8.72 -12.76
C ARG A 181 4.31 -9.57 -12.02
N GLN A 182 4.67 -10.82 -11.71
CA GLN A 182 3.80 -11.76 -11.01
C GLN A 182 4.18 -11.93 -9.52
N ASP A 183 5.27 -11.31 -9.08
CA ASP A 183 5.79 -11.39 -7.72
C ASP A 183 5.67 -10.04 -6.96
N PRO A 184 5.05 -10.03 -5.76
CA PRO A 184 4.89 -8.84 -4.91
C PRO A 184 6.21 -8.23 -4.43
N TRP A 185 7.25 -9.04 -4.21
CA TRP A 185 8.54 -8.54 -3.72
C TRP A 185 9.27 -7.78 -4.82
N GLU A 186 9.25 -8.30 -6.05
CA GLU A 186 9.76 -7.57 -7.21
C GLU A 186 9.03 -6.23 -7.38
N ALA A 187 7.71 -6.24 -7.21
CA ALA A 187 6.89 -5.03 -7.26
C ALA A 187 7.34 -3.98 -6.22
N ILE A 188 7.55 -4.40 -4.97
CA ILE A 188 8.03 -3.52 -3.90
C ILE A 188 9.41 -2.93 -4.22
N GLN A 189 10.34 -3.72 -4.78
CA GLN A 189 11.68 -3.22 -5.12
C GLN A 189 11.64 -2.17 -6.23
N VAL A 190 10.84 -2.40 -7.27
CA VAL A 190 10.65 -1.48 -8.39
C VAL A 190 10.04 -0.17 -7.91
N GLN A 191 9.00 -0.25 -7.08
CA GLN A 191 8.38 0.93 -6.48
C GLN A 191 9.39 1.75 -5.67
N ARG A 192 10.27 1.09 -4.90
CA ARG A 192 11.35 1.77 -4.16
C ARG A 192 12.34 2.44 -5.11
N ALA A 193 12.75 1.78 -6.19
CA ALA A 193 13.70 2.32 -7.15
C ALA A 193 13.16 3.57 -7.86
N ILE A 194 11.91 3.52 -8.36
CA ILE A 194 11.25 4.69 -8.97
C ILE A 194 11.14 5.85 -7.99
N ARG A 195 10.76 5.57 -6.74
CA ARG A 195 10.68 6.61 -5.71
C ARG A 195 12.05 7.24 -5.45
N GLN A 196 13.11 6.44 -5.37
CA GLN A 196 14.47 6.94 -5.19
C GLN A 196 14.89 7.82 -6.38
N GLU A 197 14.54 7.42 -7.60
CA GLU A 197 14.82 8.21 -8.81
C GLU A 197 14.05 9.55 -8.82
N GLU A 198 12.77 9.55 -8.46
CA GLU A 198 11.98 10.77 -8.34
C GLU A 198 12.49 11.70 -7.23
N GLU A 199 12.83 11.14 -6.07
CA GLU A 199 13.45 11.88 -4.97
C GLU A 199 14.80 12.46 -5.40
N TRP A 200 15.63 11.69 -6.10
CA TRP A 200 16.90 12.16 -6.67
C TRP A 200 16.69 13.30 -7.66
N ARG A 201 15.77 13.14 -8.62
CA ARG A 201 15.43 14.16 -9.62
C ARG A 201 14.98 15.46 -8.95
N ARG A 202 14.12 15.35 -7.94
CA ARG A 202 13.65 16.49 -7.14
C ARG A 202 14.79 17.18 -6.39
N LYS A 203 15.69 16.43 -5.75
CA LYS A 203 16.86 17.00 -5.05
C LYS A 203 17.83 17.67 -6.03
N LYS A 204 18.07 17.04 -7.18
CA LYS A 204 18.87 17.62 -8.27
C LYS A 204 18.30 18.95 -8.72
N GLU A 205 17.00 19.00 -8.99
CA GLU A 205 16.30 20.23 -9.38
C GLU A 205 16.46 21.33 -8.33
N PHE A 206 16.28 21.02 -7.04
CA PHE A 206 16.51 21.98 -5.95
C PHE A 206 17.94 22.54 -5.95
N VAL A 207 18.95 21.65 -6.01
CA VAL A 207 20.36 22.05 -5.94
C VAL A 207 20.79 22.82 -7.20
N GLU A 208 20.29 22.43 -8.37
CA GLU A 208 20.71 22.99 -9.65
C GLU A 208 19.97 24.27 -10.02
N HIS A 209 18.68 24.37 -9.70
CA HIS A 209 17.81 25.47 -10.15
C HIS A 209 17.35 26.42 -9.04
N TYR A 210 17.21 25.98 -7.78
CA TYR A 210 16.79 26.88 -6.68
C TYR A 210 17.99 27.53 -5.98
N LEU A 211 19.10 26.80 -5.84
CA LEU A 211 20.31 27.33 -5.21
C LEU A 211 21.19 28.06 -6.23
N THR A 212 21.63 29.26 -5.85
CA THR A 212 22.68 29.98 -6.57
C THR A 212 24.00 29.21 -6.50
N PRO A 213 24.96 29.46 -7.41
CA PRO A 213 26.28 28.80 -7.36
C PRO A 213 27.02 28.99 -6.03
N ALA A 214 26.83 30.15 -5.37
CA ALA A 214 27.44 30.45 -4.09
C ALA A 214 26.78 29.71 -2.93
N GLU A 215 25.45 29.56 -2.95
CA GLU A 215 24.68 28.79 -1.97
C GLU A 215 24.95 27.29 -2.10
N ARG A 216 25.04 26.77 -3.34
CA ARG A 216 25.37 25.35 -3.60
C ARG A 216 26.69 24.94 -2.93
N LYS A 217 27.72 25.79 -3.04
CA LYS A 217 29.02 25.57 -2.37
C LYS A 217 28.88 25.53 -0.85
N VAL A 218 28.05 26.40 -0.26
CA VAL A 218 27.80 26.41 1.19
C VAL A 218 27.01 25.16 1.61
N ALA A 219 25.93 24.82 0.91
CA ALA A 219 25.11 23.65 1.19
C ALA A 219 25.93 22.35 1.15
N ARG A 220 26.80 22.20 0.15
CA ARG A 220 27.72 21.06 0.05
C ARG A 220 28.64 20.95 1.27
N LEU A 221 29.32 22.03 1.63
CA LEU A 221 30.24 22.01 2.78
C LEU A 221 29.52 21.78 4.11
N VAL A 222 28.27 22.25 4.24
CA VAL A 222 27.42 21.93 5.39
C VAL A 222 27.12 20.43 5.47
N CYS A 223 26.79 19.81 4.33
CA CYS A 223 26.52 18.38 4.25
C CYS A 223 27.75 17.51 4.52
N LEU A 224 28.96 18.05 4.27
CA LEU A 224 30.24 17.43 4.67
C LEU A 224 30.58 17.64 6.16
N GLY A 225 29.71 18.29 6.93
CA GLY A 225 29.86 18.45 8.38
C GLY A 225 30.64 19.70 8.83
N LEU A 226 31.02 20.62 7.93
CA LEU A 226 31.82 21.79 8.29
C LEU A 226 30.99 22.88 8.98
N ASP A 227 31.46 23.43 10.09
CA ASP A 227 30.84 24.60 10.72
C ASP A 227 30.98 25.89 9.89
N ASN A 228 30.27 26.95 10.28
CA ASN A 228 30.24 28.21 9.52
C ASN A 228 31.62 28.87 9.41
N ALA A 229 32.45 28.76 10.45
CA ALA A 229 33.79 29.33 10.48
C ALA A 229 34.72 28.61 9.48
N ALA A 230 34.68 27.27 9.45
CA ALA A 230 35.42 26.44 8.52
C ALA A 230 34.97 26.65 7.07
N ILE A 231 33.66 26.78 6.84
CA ILE A 231 33.11 27.14 5.52
C ILE A 231 33.60 28.52 5.10
N GLY A 232 33.55 29.51 6.00
CA GLY A 232 34.03 30.87 5.76
C GLY A 232 35.50 30.89 5.33
N ARG A 233 36.37 30.21 6.07
CA ARG A 233 37.80 30.04 5.72
C ARG A 233 37.97 29.41 4.32
N ARG A 234 37.22 28.35 4.03
CA ARG A 234 37.36 27.60 2.76
C ARG A 234 36.83 28.36 1.54
N LEU A 235 35.84 29.23 1.73
CA LEU A 235 35.21 29.99 0.65
C LEU A 235 35.69 31.45 0.57
N GLY A 236 36.59 31.89 1.45
CA GLY A 236 37.02 33.28 1.53
C GLY A 236 35.89 34.24 1.95
N LYS A 237 35.01 33.80 2.86
CA LYS A 237 33.83 34.55 3.32
C LYS A 237 33.87 34.76 4.82
N SER A 238 33.23 35.83 5.31
CA SER A 238 32.97 35.98 6.74
C SER A 238 31.95 34.93 7.22
N GLU A 239 32.07 34.51 8.47
CA GLU A 239 31.12 33.58 9.10
C GLU A 239 29.67 34.10 9.03
N LYS A 240 29.49 35.41 9.22
CA LYS A 240 28.20 36.10 9.05
C LYS A 240 27.62 35.94 7.65
N THR A 241 28.45 36.00 6.61
CA THR A 241 28.00 35.78 5.23
C THR A 241 27.51 34.35 5.03
N VAL A 242 28.22 33.37 5.58
CA VAL A 242 27.81 31.95 5.54
C VAL A 242 26.48 31.75 6.25
N ALA A 243 26.30 32.34 7.44
CA ALA A 243 25.05 32.27 8.20
C ALA A 243 23.86 32.87 7.43
N ASN A 244 24.06 34.02 6.77
CA ASN A 244 23.03 34.65 5.93
C ASN A 244 22.66 33.77 4.73
N GLN A 245 23.65 33.17 4.06
CA GLN A 245 23.41 32.25 2.95
C GLN A 245 22.67 30.99 3.40
N LEU A 246 22.98 30.45 4.59
CA LEU A 246 22.25 29.33 5.15
C LEU A 246 20.79 29.69 5.45
N THR A 247 20.54 30.88 5.98
CA THR A 247 19.17 31.37 6.21
C THR A 247 18.38 31.43 4.89
N ALA A 248 18.99 31.91 3.81
CA ALA A 248 18.37 31.91 2.48
C ALA A 248 18.13 30.49 1.94
N ILE A 249 19.09 29.57 2.12
CA ILE A 249 18.94 28.16 1.74
C ILE A 249 17.77 27.51 2.50
N TYR A 250 17.64 27.77 3.80
CA TYR A 250 16.55 27.23 4.62
C TYR A 250 15.19 27.72 4.16
N ALA A 251 15.06 29.00 3.80
CA ALA A 251 13.83 29.55 3.25
C ALA A 251 13.45 28.88 1.92
N LYS A 252 14.41 28.71 1.01
CA LYS A 252 14.19 28.00 -0.27
C LYS A 252 13.80 26.54 -0.06
N LEU A 253 14.46 25.86 0.89
CA LEU A 253 14.16 24.46 1.20
C LEU A 253 12.76 24.33 1.81
N HIS A 254 12.36 25.27 2.66
CA HIS A 254 11.01 25.33 3.25
C HIS A 254 9.94 25.45 2.18
N GLU A 255 10.10 26.42 1.27
CA GLU A 255 9.20 26.64 0.15
C GLU A 255 9.11 25.43 -0.78
N TRP A 256 10.27 24.90 -1.20
CA TRP A 256 10.33 23.76 -2.12
C TRP A 256 9.75 22.46 -1.51
N ARG A 257 9.93 22.23 -0.21
CA ARG A 257 9.29 21.08 0.48
C ARG A 257 7.81 21.30 0.77
N GLY A 258 7.30 22.52 0.62
CA GLY A 258 5.93 22.87 0.98
C GLY A 258 5.66 22.68 2.47
N TYR A 259 6.65 22.90 3.32
CA TYR A 259 6.43 22.82 4.76
C TYR A 259 5.43 23.88 5.19
N ARG A 260 4.64 23.57 6.23
CA ARG A 260 3.80 24.58 6.86
C ARG A 260 4.69 25.72 7.39
N THR A 261 4.19 26.95 7.36
CA THR A 261 4.95 28.15 7.74
C THR A 261 5.47 28.15 9.18
N ASP A 262 4.87 27.36 10.06
CA ASP A 262 5.27 27.19 11.47
C ASP A 262 6.39 26.16 11.67
N VAL A 263 6.80 25.43 10.63
CA VAL A 263 7.85 24.41 10.71
C VAL A 263 9.21 25.04 10.40
N PRO A 264 10.14 25.16 11.37
CA PRO A 264 11.45 25.74 11.11
C PRO A 264 12.34 24.77 10.33
N VAL A 265 12.99 25.28 9.29
CA VAL A 265 14.06 24.55 8.60
C VAL A 265 15.40 24.86 9.25
N SER A 266 16.09 23.81 9.67
CA SER A 266 17.37 23.90 10.35
C SER A 266 18.51 23.29 9.54
N ARG A 267 19.73 23.47 10.03
CA ARG A 267 20.92 22.80 9.50
C ARG A 267 20.74 21.29 9.43
N ALA A 268 20.17 20.68 10.47
CA ALA A 268 19.96 19.24 10.53
C ALA A 268 19.00 18.77 9.43
N VAL A 269 17.95 19.56 9.16
CA VAL A 269 17.01 19.28 8.06
C VAL A 269 17.73 19.37 6.71
N LEU A 270 18.52 20.43 6.47
CA LEU A 270 19.29 20.56 5.24
C LEU A 270 20.25 19.37 5.01
N VAL A 271 20.96 18.95 6.06
CA VAL A 271 21.88 17.80 6.00
C VAL A 271 21.12 16.51 5.74
N ALA A 272 20.04 16.24 6.47
CA ALA A 272 19.21 15.04 6.28
C ALA A 272 18.66 14.95 4.85
N GLU A 273 18.34 16.10 4.26
CA GLU A 273 17.77 16.15 2.92
C GLU A 273 18.81 15.98 1.80
N LEU A 274 19.99 16.60 1.92
CA LEU A 274 20.94 16.72 0.80
C LEU A 274 22.27 15.98 0.98
N ALA A 275 22.58 15.43 2.16
CA ALA A 275 23.87 14.76 2.37
C ALA A 275 24.09 13.59 1.40
N GLY A 276 23.08 12.72 1.23
CA GLY A 276 23.16 11.62 0.26
C GLY A 276 23.32 12.10 -1.18
N TYR A 277 22.69 13.22 -1.55
CA TYR A 277 22.84 13.81 -2.88
C TYR A 277 24.28 14.25 -3.15
N PHE A 278 24.87 15.03 -2.24
CA PHE A 278 26.22 15.53 -2.40
C PHE A 278 27.28 14.42 -2.33
N ALA A 279 27.06 13.38 -1.51
CA ALA A 279 27.96 12.23 -1.43
C ALA A 279 28.00 11.42 -2.74
N SER A 280 26.85 11.18 -3.37
CA SER A 280 26.79 10.45 -4.64
C SER A 280 27.31 11.26 -5.83
N SER A 281 27.15 12.58 -5.83
CA SER A 281 27.69 13.46 -6.89
C SER A 281 29.22 13.58 -6.93
N GLU A 282 29.93 13.02 -5.95
CA GLU A 282 31.40 12.98 -5.92
C GLU A 282 31.99 11.69 -6.53
N ALA A 283 31.14 10.69 -6.78
CA ALA A 283 31.55 9.40 -7.34
C ALA A 283 31.48 9.35 -8.88
N ASP A 284 30.86 10.36 -9.49
CA ASP A 284 30.78 10.61 -10.95
C ASP A 284 31.76 11.69 -11.38
#